data_AF-A0AAJ0XD56-F1
#
_entry.id   AF-A0AAJ0XD56-F1
#
_cell.length_a   1.000
_cell.length_b   1.000
_cell.length_c   1.000
_cell.angle_alpha   90.00
_cell.angle_beta   90.00
_cell.angle_gamma   90.00
#
_symmetry.space_group_name_H-M   'P 1'
#
loop_
_entity.id
_entity.type
_entity.pdbx_description
1 polymer ?
#
loop_
_entity_poly.entity_id
_entity_poly.type
_entity_poly.pdbx_seq_one_letter_code
_entity_poly.pdbx_strand_id
1 'polypeptide(L)'
;YLFIDEYDNFANNILVNAGREAYRELTHSSGFFRDFFALLKEAVGRTGGGLARLFITGVSPITLDDVTSGFNIGTSISLEPEFNALVGFTHAELEQLFADFGQDFSAHRPIVDEWYNHYHFHKARQAPVVNSDMALYYLRALVRRNQPPDDLIDHNVRIDYGKLRHLVQIDRQLADRQLADRERADADAVTATSRLNGNFSRLRAIIERGEEVSPIQTSFPAEGLLRQDNFVSLLYYL
;
A
#
# COMPACT_ATOMS: atom_id res chain seq x y z
N TYR A 1 12.52 16.40 -14.87
CA TYR A 1 11.38 15.65 -14.34
C TYR A 1 11.93 14.37 -13.72
N LEU A 2 11.41 13.95 -12.57
CA LEU A 2 11.80 12.71 -11.90
C LEU A 2 10.55 11.95 -11.48
N PHE A 3 10.54 10.65 -11.74
CA PHE A 3 9.51 9.70 -11.31
C PHE A 3 10.18 8.65 -10.45
N ILE A 4 9.59 8.35 -9.30
CA ILE A 4 10.06 7.32 -8.37
C ILE A 4 8.88 6.41 -8.06
N ASP A 5 9.05 5.11 -8.28
CA ASP A 5 8.05 4.10 -7.97
C ASP A 5 8.51 3.21 -6.81
N GLU A 6 7.55 2.56 -6.14
CA GLU A 6 7.75 1.75 -4.94
C GLU A 6 8.65 2.44 -3.90
N TYR A 7 8.35 3.69 -3.62
CA TYR A 7 9.16 4.55 -2.77
C TYR A 7 9.44 3.97 -1.38
N ASP A 8 8.46 3.26 -0.81
CA ASP A 8 8.60 2.63 0.51
C ASP A 8 9.39 1.33 0.49
N ASN A 9 9.71 0.76 -0.67
CA ASN A 9 10.32 -0.57 -0.79
C ASN A 9 11.66 -0.65 -0.06
N PHE A 10 12.48 0.39 -0.17
CA PHE A 10 13.73 0.48 0.58
C PHE A 10 13.49 0.46 2.11
N ALA A 11 12.55 1.29 2.57
CA ALA A 11 12.21 1.44 3.98
C ALA A 11 11.63 0.13 4.55
N ASN A 12 10.76 -0.52 3.78
CA ASN A 12 10.17 -1.82 4.06
C ASN A 12 11.26 -2.90 4.17
N ASN A 13 12.18 -3.00 3.19
CA ASN A 13 13.26 -3.98 3.20
C ASN A 13 14.19 -3.85 4.41
N ILE A 14 14.46 -2.63 4.88
CA ILE A 14 15.27 -2.40 6.07
C ILE A 14 14.52 -2.81 7.34
N LEU A 15 13.24 -2.42 7.45
CA LEU A 15 12.39 -2.80 8.57
C LEU A 15 12.32 -4.33 8.70
N VAL A 16 12.29 -5.05 7.57
CA VAL A 16 12.30 -6.51 7.49
C VAL A 16 13.64 -7.11 7.92
N ASN A 17 14.74 -6.70 7.27
CA ASN A 17 16.01 -7.42 7.34
C ASN A 17 16.90 -6.97 8.50
N ALA A 18 16.85 -5.70 8.84
CA ALA A 18 17.72 -5.09 9.84
C ALA A 18 16.96 -4.66 11.11
N GLY A 19 15.63 -4.68 11.07
CA GLY A 19 14.77 -4.37 12.20
C GLY A 19 14.64 -2.87 12.48
N ARG A 20 13.90 -2.57 13.56
CA ARG A 20 13.44 -1.21 13.87
C ARG A 20 14.55 -0.26 14.31
N GLU A 21 15.61 -0.74 14.94
CA GLU A 21 16.75 0.12 15.32
C GLU A 21 17.48 0.61 14.07
N ALA A 22 17.78 -0.29 13.12
CA ALA A 22 18.38 0.09 11.84
C ALA A 22 17.45 0.99 11.00
N TYR A 23 16.14 0.71 10.99
CA TYR A 23 15.15 1.58 10.35
C TYR A 23 15.19 2.99 10.98
N ARG A 24 15.15 3.09 12.32
CA ARG A 24 15.21 4.36 13.04
C ARG A 24 16.53 5.11 12.85
N GLU A 25 17.66 4.42 12.80
CA GLU A 25 18.96 5.06 12.50
C GLU A 25 19.02 5.60 11.07
N LEU A 26 18.33 4.96 10.12
CA LEU A 26 18.29 5.40 8.73
C LEU A 26 17.26 6.51 8.48
N THR A 27 16.18 6.57 9.27
CA THR A 27 15.12 7.58 9.15
C THR A 27 15.28 8.77 10.11
N HIS A 28 15.94 8.60 11.26
CA HIS A 28 16.22 9.67 12.23
C HIS A 28 17.72 10.05 12.25
N SER A 29 18.00 11.36 12.27
CA SER A 29 19.34 11.97 12.50
C SER A 29 20.48 11.46 11.58
N SER A 30 20.75 12.21 10.49
CA SER A 30 21.88 12.00 9.54
C SER A 30 21.90 10.69 8.75
N GLY A 31 20.78 9.96 8.70
CA GLY A 31 20.63 8.80 7.83
C GLY A 31 20.53 9.19 6.34
N PHE A 32 21.04 8.30 5.48
CA PHE A 32 21.02 8.42 4.01
C PHE A 32 19.65 8.84 3.46
N PHE A 33 18.57 8.31 4.03
CA PHE A 33 17.21 8.55 3.53
C PHE A 33 16.84 10.03 3.64
N ARG A 34 17.08 10.67 4.78
CA ARG A 34 16.81 12.10 4.97
C ARG A 34 17.65 12.99 4.04
N ASP A 35 18.91 12.63 3.84
CA ASP A 35 19.83 13.40 2.98
C ASP A 35 19.43 13.30 1.50
N PHE A 36 18.99 12.12 1.06
CA PHE A 36 18.39 11.93 -0.27
C PHE A 36 17.16 12.84 -0.46
N PHE A 37 16.29 12.97 0.55
CA PHE A 37 15.12 13.86 0.49
C PHE A 37 15.47 15.35 0.49
N ALA A 38 16.46 15.74 1.27
CA ALA A 38 16.96 17.10 1.25
C ALA A 38 17.47 17.45 -0.16
N LEU A 39 18.20 16.54 -0.81
CA LEU A 39 18.70 16.74 -2.16
C LEU A 39 17.57 16.87 -3.19
N LEU A 40 16.57 15.98 -3.14
CA LEU A 40 15.40 16.07 -4.03
C LEU A 40 14.64 17.38 -3.83
N LYS A 41 14.45 17.79 -2.57
CA LYS A 41 13.80 19.05 -2.22
C LYS A 41 14.58 20.26 -2.75
N GLU A 42 15.89 20.27 -2.63
CA GLU A 42 16.73 21.34 -3.19
C GLU A 42 16.65 21.40 -4.72
N ALA A 43 16.65 20.24 -5.37
CA ALA A 43 16.58 20.14 -6.83
C ALA A 43 15.25 20.64 -7.40
N VAL A 44 14.15 20.50 -6.65
CA VAL A 44 12.80 20.95 -7.04
C VAL A 44 12.49 22.38 -6.58
N GLY A 45 12.93 22.77 -5.38
CA GLY A 45 12.48 24.00 -4.70
C GLY A 45 13.22 25.28 -5.07
N ARG A 46 14.37 25.22 -5.77
CA ARG A 46 15.13 26.42 -6.16
C ARG A 46 14.70 26.93 -7.54
N THR A 47 14.55 28.25 -7.67
CA THR A 47 14.44 28.91 -8.99
C THR A 47 15.71 28.62 -9.79
N GLY A 48 15.59 27.83 -10.88
CA GLY A 48 16.74 27.30 -11.62
C GLY A 48 17.28 25.95 -11.13
N GLY A 49 16.55 25.26 -10.25
CA GLY A 49 16.84 23.89 -9.85
C GLY A 49 16.76 22.89 -11.01
N GLY A 50 17.45 21.76 -10.88
CA GLY A 50 17.54 20.74 -11.93
C GLY A 50 16.26 19.95 -12.18
N LEU A 51 15.27 20.02 -11.29
CA LEU A 51 14.02 19.27 -11.40
C LEU A 51 12.80 20.20 -11.43
N ALA A 52 12.14 20.26 -12.58
CA ALA A 52 10.88 20.99 -12.71
C ALA A 52 9.70 20.33 -11.97
N ARG A 53 9.67 18.98 -11.92
CA ARG A 53 8.62 18.20 -11.26
C ARG A 53 9.18 16.88 -10.72
N LEU A 54 8.62 16.45 -9.60
CA LEU A 54 8.83 15.15 -8.97
C LEU A 54 7.49 14.47 -8.77
N PHE A 55 7.39 13.20 -9.15
CA PHE A 55 6.23 12.35 -8.91
C PHE A 55 6.67 11.06 -8.22
N ILE A 56 5.93 10.64 -7.21
CA ILE A 56 6.30 9.51 -6.34
C ILE A 56 5.09 8.61 -6.18
N THR A 57 5.26 7.31 -6.36
CA THR A 57 4.25 6.26 -6.18
C THR A 57 4.73 5.17 -5.21
N GLY A 58 3.81 4.32 -4.74
CA GLY A 58 4.12 3.23 -3.81
C GLY A 58 4.64 3.74 -2.47
N VAL A 59 3.92 4.68 -1.84
CA VAL A 59 4.29 5.27 -0.56
C VAL A 59 3.34 4.79 0.52
N SER A 60 3.80 3.95 1.45
CA SER A 60 3.00 3.58 2.63
C SER A 60 2.79 4.76 3.59
N PRO A 61 1.66 4.78 4.35
CA PRO A 61 1.42 5.76 5.41
C PRO A 61 2.50 5.78 6.51
N ILE A 62 3.22 4.67 6.71
CA ILE A 62 4.31 4.56 7.69
C ILE A 62 5.52 5.38 7.21
N THR A 63 5.88 5.24 5.93
CA THR A 63 7.02 5.94 5.35
C THR A 63 6.76 7.43 5.18
N LEU A 64 5.49 7.85 4.99
CA LEU A 64 5.10 9.26 4.95
C LEU A 64 5.43 9.98 6.26
N ASP A 65 5.06 9.42 7.41
CA ASP A 65 5.26 10.10 8.71
C ASP A 65 6.73 10.35 9.02
N ASP A 66 7.56 9.32 8.84
CA ASP A 66 8.98 9.36 9.21
C ASP A 66 9.82 10.24 8.27
N VAL A 67 9.36 10.47 7.03
CA VAL A 67 10.10 11.19 5.98
C VAL A 67 9.59 12.61 5.73
N THR A 68 8.33 12.90 6.09
CA THR A 68 7.69 14.20 5.81
C THR A 68 8.35 15.39 6.53
N SER A 69 9.17 15.16 7.56
CA SER A 69 10.01 16.24 8.10
C SER A 69 11.09 16.74 7.11
N GLY A 70 11.59 15.86 6.23
CA GLY A 70 12.56 16.17 5.18
C GLY A 70 11.95 16.63 3.86
N PHE A 71 10.71 16.20 3.55
CA PHE A 71 10.08 16.38 2.24
C PHE A 71 8.70 17.08 2.30
N ASN A 72 8.60 18.19 3.02
CA ASN A 72 7.35 18.97 3.20
C ASN A 72 6.88 19.78 1.98
N ILE A 73 7.35 19.46 0.77
CA ILE A 73 6.98 20.15 -0.48
C ILE A 73 6.05 19.30 -1.37
N GLY A 74 5.79 18.06 -0.97
CA GLY A 74 4.91 17.15 -1.70
C GLY A 74 3.45 17.34 -1.32
N THR A 75 2.57 17.23 -2.31
CA THR A 75 1.12 17.15 -2.12
C THR A 75 0.69 15.71 -2.37
N SER A 76 0.03 15.08 -1.40
CA SER A 76 -0.59 13.77 -1.60
C SER A 76 -1.89 13.94 -2.37
N ILE A 77 -2.01 13.25 -3.50
CA ILE A 77 -3.18 13.30 -4.39
C ILE A 77 -3.86 11.94 -4.57
N SER A 78 -3.39 10.90 -3.87
CA SER A 78 -3.81 9.50 -4.09
C SER A 78 -5.30 9.25 -3.82
N LEU A 79 -5.93 10.08 -2.99
CA LEU A 79 -7.36 10.00 -2.68
C LEU A 79 -8.18 11.08 -3.40
N GLU A 80 -7.55 11.91 -4.22
CA GLU A 80 -8.23 12.97 -4.93
C GLU A 80 -8.99 12.39 -6.13
N PRO A 81 -10.29 12.69 -6.27
CA PRO A 81 -11.15 12.04 -7.26
C PRO A 81 -10.66 12.18 -8.71
N GLU A 82 -10.07 13.33 -9.02
CA GLU A 82 -9.55 13.69 -10.35
C GLU A 82 -8.42 12.77 -10.81
N PHE A 83 -7.77 12.09 -9.87
CA PHE A 83 -6.63 11.21 -10.11
C PHE A 83 -6.95 9.73 -9.96
N ASN A 84 -8.22 9.36 -9.68
CA ASN A 84 -8.63 7.96 -9.51
C ASN A 84 -8.25 7.08 -10.71
N ALA A 85 -8.35 7.62 -11.93
CA ALA A 85 -8.00 6.88 -13.14
C ALA A 85 -6.50 6.58 -13.28
N LEU A 86 -5.61 7.17 -12.47
CA LEU A 86 -4.17 6.88 -12.53
C LEU A 86 -3.79 5.54 -11.90
N VAL A 87 -4.65 4.98 -11.04
CA VAL A 87 -4.32 3.80 -10.22
C VAL A 87 -4.98 2.51 -10.73
N GLY A 88 -5.62 2.56 -11.90
CA GLY A 88 -6.23 1.40 -12.55
C GLY A 88 -6.68 1.75 -13.97
N PHE A 89 -7.32 0.81 -14.66
CA PHE A 89 -7.92 1.10 -15.96
C PHE A 89 -9.39 1.50 -15.81
N THR A 90 -9.80 2.48 -16.60
CA THR A 90 -11.21 2.75 -16.88
C THR A 90 -11.75 1.78 -17.93
N HIS A 91 -13.08 1.60 -17.99
CA HIS A 91 -13.69 0.79 -19.06
C HIS A 91 -13.35 1.29 -20.45
N ALA A 92 -13.28 2.61 -20.66
CA ALA A 92 -12.93 3.18 -21.95
C ALA A 92 -11.50 2.80 -22.38
N GLU A 93 -10.55 2.80 -21.44
CA GLU A 93 -9.19 2.34 -21.70
C GLU A 93 -9.13 0.83 -21.97
N LEU A 94 -9.94 0.02 -21.28
CA LEU A 94 -10.01 -1.42 -21.55
C LEU A 94 -10.65 -1.74 -22.90
N GLU A 95 -11.68 -1.00 -23.31
CA GLU A 95 -12.28 -1.11 -24.63
C GLU A 95 -11.23 -0.86 -25.71
N GLN A 96 -10.45 0.22 -25.57
CA GLN A 96 -9.36 0.53 -26.50
C GLN A 96 -8.25 -0.54 -26.46
N LEU A 97 -7.78 -0.90 -25.27
CA LEU A 97 -6.70 -1.84 -25.07
C LEU A 97 -7.02 -3.22 -25.64
N PHE A 98 -8.22 -3.75 -25.39
CA PHE A 98 -8.63 -5.05 -25.94
C PHE A 98 -8.73 -4.98 -27.46
N ALA A 99 -9.30 -3.90 -28.00
CA ALA A 99 -9.40 -3.69 -29.45
C ALA A 99 -8.03 -3.65 -30.13
N ASP A 100 -7.03 -3.01 -29.52
CA ASP A 100 -5.65 -2.95 -30.03
C ASP A 100 -5.02 -4.35 -30.18
N PHE A 101 -5.50 -5.34 -29.43
CA PHE A 101 -5.09 -6.74 -29.51
C PHE A 101 -6.11 -7.65 -30.22
N GLY A 102 -7.10 -7.07 -30.91
CA GLY A 102 -8.11 -7.81 -31.66
C GLY A 102 -9.11 -8.59 -30.78
N GLN A 103 -9.29 -8.17 -29.53
CA GLN A 103 -10.24 -8.76 -28.58
C GLN A 103 -11.45 -7.84 -28.39
N ASP A 104 -12.61 -8.42 -28.15
CA ASP A 104 -13.83 -7.68 -27.83
C ASP A 104 -14.01 -7.60 -26.31
N PHE A 105 -13.76 -6.43 -25.74
CA PHE A 105 -13.93 -6.22 -24.29
C PHE A 105 -15.38 -6.46 -23.85
N SER A 106 -16.38 -6.16 -24.69
CA SER A 106 -17.79 -6.29 -24.29
C SER A 106 -18.17 -7.73 -23.96
N ALA A 107 -17.56 -8.70 -24.64
CA ALA A 107 -17.74 -10.13 -24.39
C ALA A 107 -17.10 -10.61 -23.06
N HIS A 108 -16.14 -9.86 -22.53
CA HIS A 108 -15.38 -10.23 -21.33
C HIS A 108 -15.69 -9.34 -20.12
N ARG A 109 -16.33 -8.19 -20.34
CA ARG A 109 -16.69 -7.22 -19.32
C ARG A 109 -17.42 -7.83 -18.11
N PRO A 110 -18.37 -8.76 -18.23
CA PRO A 110 -19.03 -9.34 -17.05
C PRO A 110 -18.06 -9.98 -16.06
N ILE A 111 -17.05 -10.70 -16.57
CA ILE A 111 -16.03 -11.36 -15.72
C ILE A 111 -15.08 -10.31 -15.14
N VAL A 112 -14.64 -9.35 -15.95
CA VAL A 112 -13.76 -8.26 -15.49
C VAL A 112 -14.44 -7.41 -14.43
N ASP A 113 -15.73 -7.12 -14.59
CA ASP A 113 -16.53 -6.36 -13.62
C ASP A 113 -16.74 -7.15 -12.33
N GLU A 114 -17.01 -8.45 -12.43
CA GLU A 114 -17.21 -9.31 -11.25
C GLU A 114 -15.92 -9.52 -10.45
N TRP A 115 -14.75 -9.58 -11.09
CA TRP A 115 -13.52 -9.96 -10.41
C TRP A 115 -12.56 -8.79 -10.15
N TYR A 116 -12.54 -7.76 -11.00
CA TYR A 116 -11.44 -6.79 -11.04
C TYR A 116 -11.87 -5.32 -10.88
N ASN A 117 -13.16 -4.99 -10.95
CA ASN A 117 -13.67 -3.60 -11.02
C ASN A 117 -14.32 -3.09 -9.72
N HIS A 118 -13.66 -3.29 -8.58
CA HIS A 118 -14.23 -2.95 -7.26
C HIS A 118 -13.49 -1.84 -6.53
N TYR A 119 -12.49 -1.23 -7.18
CA TYR A 119 -11.57 -0.32 -6.52
C TYR A 119 -12.08 1.12 -6.56
N HIS A 120 -12.29 1.69 -5.37
CA HIS A 120 -12.67 3.09 -5.18
C HIS A 120 -11.70 3.78 -4.23
N PHE A 121 -11.04 4.82 -4.71
CA PHE A 121 -10.01 5.53 -3.95
C PHE A 121 -10.47 6.86 -3.32
N HIS A 122 -11.77 7.16 -3.41
CA HIS A 122 -12.35 8.35 -2.79
C HIS A 122 -13.68 8.03 -2.09
N LYS A 123 -13.91 8.67 -0.93
CA LYS A 123 -15.09 8.46 -0.08
C LYS A 123 -16.44 8.68 -0.78
N ALA A 124 -16.47 9.52 -1.81
CA ALA A 124 -17.68 9.76 -2.59
C ALA A 124 -18.02 8.63 -3.58
N ARG A 125 -17.20 7.57 -3.65
CA ARG A 125 -17.39 6.41 -4.54
C ARG A 125 -17.69 6.82 -5.98
N GLN A 126 -16.74 7.53 -6.59
CA GLN A 126 -16.79 7.82 -8.02
C GLN A 126 -16.64 6.53 -8.85
N ALA A 127 -16.60 6.65 -10.18
CA ALA A 127 -16.41 5.50 -11.07
C ALA A 127 -15.27 4.60 -10.56
N PRO A 128 -15.52 3.28 -10.43
CA PRO A 128 -14.48 2.36 -10.02
C PRO A 128 -13.40 2.29 -11.10
N VAL A 129 -12.23 1.81 -10.70
CA VAL A 129 -11.18 1.44 -11.63
C VAL A 129 -10.93 -0.06 -11.57
N VAL A 130 -10.54 -0.61 -12.71
CA VAL A 130 -10.19 -2.02 -12.87
C VAL A 130 -8.73 -2.20 -12.47
N ASN A 131 -8.44 -3.23 -11.67
CA ASN A 131 -7.08 -3.61 -11.34
C ASN A 131 -6.27 -3.90 -12.63
N SER A 132 -5.19 -3.13 -12.83
CA SER A 132 -4.41 -3.19 -14.07
C SER A 132 -3.67 -4.50 -14.26
N ASP A 133 -3.09 -5.07 -13.20
CA ASP A 133 -2.38 -6.36 -13.28
C ASP A 133 -3.34 -7.48 -13.71
N MET A 134 -4.49 -7.53 -13.06
CA MET A 134 -5.52 -8.53 -13.34
C MET A 134 -6.13 -8.39 -14.75
N ALA A 135 -6.39 -7.16 -15.20
CA ALA A 135 -6.88 -6.91 -16.55
C ALA A 135 -5.86 -7.32 -17.62
N LEU A 136 -4.57 -6.98 -17.41
CA LEU A 136 -3.49 -7.35 -18.33
C LEU A 136 -3.22 -8.85 -18.32
N TYR A 137 -3.29 -9.51 -17.16
CA TYR A 137 -3.23 -10.95 -17.00
C TYR A 137 -4.31 -11.64 -17.83
N TYR A 138 -5.55 -11.17 -17.71
CA TYR A 138 -6.69 -11.70 -18.43
C TYR A 138 -6.55 -11.50 -19.95
N LEU A 139 -6.21 -10.28 -20.38
CA LEU A 139 -5.99 -9.96 -21.79
C LEU A 139 -4.85 -10.80 -22.39
N ARG A 140 -3.74 -10.99 -21.65
CA ARG A 140 -2.63 -11.84 -22.07
C ARG A 140 -3.08 -13.28 -22.34
N ALA A 141 -4.01 -13.82 -21.56
CA ALA A 141 -4.55 -15.15 -21.79
C ALA A 141 -5.36 -15.20 -23.10
N LEU A 142 -6.22 -14.21 -23.33
CA LEU A 142 -6.99 -14.06 -24.56
C LEU A 142 -6.08 -13.96 -25.79
N VAL A 143 -5.07 -13.10 -25.76
CA VAL A 143 -4.15 -12.92 -26.90
C VAL A 143 -3.39 -14.20 -27.23
N ARG A 144 -3.05 -15.02 -26.22
CA ARG A 144 -2.26 -16.24 -26.43
C ARG A 144 -3.08 -17.47 -26.80
N ARG A 145 -4.30 -17.58 -26.28
CA ARG A 145 -5.12 -18.82 -26.36
C ARG A 145 -6.51 -18.60 -26.95
N ASN A 146 -6.89 -17.34 -27.17
CA ASN A 146 -8.24 -16.92 -27.53
C ASN A 146 -9.31 -17.41 -26.53
N GLN A 147 -8.90 -17.57 -25.27
CA GLN A 147 -9.72 -18.07 -24.16
C GLN A 147 -9.33 -17.35 -22.87
N PRO A 148 -10.29 -17.12 -21.94
CA PRO A 148 -10.00 -16.61 -20.60
C PRO A 148 -8.99 -17.49 -19.87
N PRO A 149 -8.28 -16.95 -18.86
CA PRO A 149 -7.42 -17.77 -18.00
C PRO A 149 -8.23 -18.75 -17.15
N ASP A 150 -7.68 -19.93 -16.88
CA ASP A 150 -8.34 -20.97 -16.07
C ASP A 150 -8.48 -20.56 -14.60
N ASP A 151 -7.46 -19.89 -14.04
CA ASP A 151 -7.51 -19.20 -12.74
C ASP A 151 -7.66 -17.71 -13.01
N LEU A 152 -8.73 -17.12 -12.48
CA LEU A 152 -9.03 -15.70 -12.63
C LEU A 152 -8.18 -14.82 -11.71
N ILE A 153 -7.31 -15.38 -10.86
CA ILE A 153 -6.36 -14.63 -10.03
C ILE A 153 -4.93 -14.91 -10.51
N ASP A 154 -4.14 -13.86 -10.82
CA ASP A 154 -2.73 -14.05 -11.17
C ASP A 154 -1.99 -14.61 -9.94
N HIS A 155 -1.15 -15.61 -10.17
CA HIS A 155 -0.26 -16.14 -9.16
C HIS A 155 0.69 -15.07 -8.60
N ASN A 156 1.03 -14.03 -9.37
CA ASN A 156 1.89 -12.94 -8.91
C ASN A 156 1.25 -12.13 -7.78
N VAL A 157 -0.08 -11.93 -7.80
CA VAL A 157 -0.83 -11.30 -6.69
C VAL A 157 -0.74 -12.14 -5.41
N ARG A 158 -0.45 -13.44 -5.51
CA ARG A 158 -0.24 -14.29 -4.32
C ARG A 158 1.01 -13.91 -3.51
N ILE A 159 1.99 -13.24 -4.13
CA ILE A 159 3.22 -12.78 -3.44
C ILE A 159 2.90 -11.62 -2.47
N ASP A 160 1.88 -10.80 -2.76
CA ASP A 160 1.46 -9.72 -1.86
C ASP A 160 0.83 -10.24 -0.55
N TYR A 161 0.28 -11.47 -0.56
CA TYR A 161 -0.08 -12.15 0.69
C TYR A 161 1.14 -12.47 1.56
N GLY A 162 2.33 -12.61 0.97
CA GLY A 162 3.59 -12.67 1.70
C GLY A 162 3.86 -11.40 2.48
N LYS A 163 3.62 -10.22 1.87
CA LYS A 163 3.72 -8.91 2.55
C LYS A 163 2.67 -8.77 3.66
N LEU A 164 1.43 -9.20 3.43
CA LEU A 164 0.39 -9.24 4.47
C LEU A 164 0.76 -10.15 5.63
N ARG A 165 1.24 -11.36 5.34
CA ARG A 165 1.70 -12.32 6.37
C ARG A 165 2.89 -11.77 7.15
N HIS A 166 3.76 -11.03 6.46
CA HIS A 166 4.90 -10.36 7.07
C HIS A 166 4.47 -9.22 8.01
N LEU A 167 3.51 -8.40 7.62
CA LEU A 167 2.93 -7.38 8.49
C LEU A 167 2.28 -7.96 9.73
N VAL A 168 1.61 -9.11 9.61
CA VAL A 168 1.06 -9.86 10.74
C VAL A 168 2.17 -10.36 11.67
N GLN A 169 3.34 -10.75 11.15
CA GLN A 169 4.48 -11.15 11.97
C GLN A 169 5.09 -9.98 12.72
N ILE A 170 5.26 -8.82 12.06
CA ILE A 170 5.71 -7.58 12.71
C ILE A 170 4.75 -7.21 13.84
N ASP A 171 3.45 -7.20 13.56
CA ASP A 171 2.39 -6.88 14.52
C ASP A 171 2.44 -7.80 15.76
N ARG A 172 2.65 -9.11 15.58
CA ARG A 172 2.87 -10.05 16.70
C ARG A 172 4.12 -9.75 17.51
N GLN A 173 5.27 -9.55 16.85
CA GLN A 173 6.53 -9.26 17.54
C GLN A 173 6.46 -7.94 18.33
N LEU A 174 5.74 -6.95 17.80
CA LEU A 174 5.52 -5.68 18.48
C LEU A 174 4.62 -5.83 19.71
N ALA A 175 3.56 -6.65 19.62
CA ALA A 175 2.70 -6.95 20.76
C ALA A 175 3.45 -7.70 21.88
N ASP A 176 4.25 -8.71 21.53
CA ASP A 176 5.02 -9.51 22.48
C ASP A 176 6.07 -8.67 23.23
N ARG A 177 6.73 -7.73 22.54
CA ARG A 177 7.69 -6.81 23.15
C ARG A 177 7.03 -5.79 24.09
N GLN A 178 5.89 -5.23 23.71
CA GLN A 178 5.13 -4.33 24.60
C GLN A 178 4.65 -5.05 25.86
N LEU A 179 4.29 -6.32 25.74
CA LEU A 179 3.95 -7.15 26.90
C LEU A 179 5.17 -7.34 27.80
N ALA A 180 6.32 -7.72 27.22
CA ALA A 180 7.56 -7.92 27.97
C ALA A 180 8.06 -6.62 28.66
N ASP A 181 7.93 -5.46 28.01
CA ASP A 181 8.29 -4.17 28.59
C ASP A 181 7.32 -3.76 29.71
N ARG A 182 6.03 -4.11 29.61
CA ARG A 182 5.03 -3.91 30.68
C ARG A 182 5.23 -4.86 31.84
N GLU A 183 5.53 -6.13 31.60
CA GLU A 183 5.85 -7.12 32.63
C GLU A 183 7.14 -6.78 33.39
N ARG A 184 8.09 -6.12 32.72
CA ARG A 184 9.29 -5.56 33.38
C ARG A 184 9.00 -4.29 34.19
N ALA A 185 7.96 -3.54 33.85
CA ALA A 185 7.56 -2.31 34.54
C ALA A 185 6.61 -2.57 35.73
N ASP A 186 5.76 -3.60 35.64
CA ASP A 186 4.78 -3.98 36.67
C ASP A 186 5.04 -5.41 37.16
N ALA A 187 5.90 -5.57 38.16
CA ALA A 187 6.16 -6.87 38.81
C ALA A 187 5.02 -7.36 39.73
N ASP A 188 3.95 -6.57 39.93
CA ASP A 188 2.92 -6.82 40.97
C ASP A 188 1.48 -7.00 40.47
N ALA A 189 1.24 -7.16 39.16
CA ALA A 189 -0.11 -7.42 38.65
C ALA A 189 -0.18 -8.72 37.81
N VAL A 190 -0.22 -9.84 38.53
CA VAL A 190 -0.63 -11.12 37.95
C VAL A 190 -2.09 -11.03 37.50
N THR A 191 -2.36 -11.55 36.31
CA THR A 191 -3.68 -11.77 35.66
C THR A 191 -4.20 -10.66 34.75
N ALA A 192 -3.56 -10.47 33.59
CA ALA A 192 -4.24 -9.94 32.41
C ALA A 192 -4.19 -10.98 31.28
N THR A 193 -5.37 -11.49 30.93
CA THR A 193 -5.58 -12.51 29.92
C THR A 193 -5.00 -12.07 28.58
N SER A 194 -4.10 -12.90 28.04
CA SER A 194 -3.60 -12.89 26.67
C SER A 194 -4.73 -12.60 25.66
N ARG A 195 -4.84 -11.37 25.20
CA ARG A 195 -5.52 -11.04 23.95
C ARG A 195 -4.42 -10.64 22.98
N LEU A 196 -4.11 -11.54 22.04
CA LEU A 196 -3.51 -11.15 20.77
C LEU A 196 -4.21 -9.87 20.31
N ASN A 197 -3.43 -8.88 19.90
CA ASN A 197 -3.94 -7.63 19.35
C ASN A 197 -5.09 -7.91 18.34
N GLY A 198 -6.12 -7.07 18.39
CA GLY A 198 -7.36 -7.29 17.61
C GLY A 198 -7.16 -7.29 16.08
N ASN A 199 -5.96 -6.96 15.58
CA ASN A 199 -5.64 -6.85 14.16
C ASN A 199 -5.74 -8.21 13.44
N PHE A 200 -5.31 -9.32 14.08
CA PHE A 200 -5.50 -10.65 13.48
C PHE A 200 -6.97 -11.06 13.40
N SER A 201 -7.75 -10.76 14.46
CA SER A 201 -9.20 -10.97 14.41
C SER A 201 -9.88 -10.10 13.36
N ARG A 202 -9.31 -8.94 12.99
CA ARG A 202 -9.81 -8.06 11.92
C ARG A 202 -9.53 -8.62 10.54
N LEU A 203 -8.30 -9.09 10.27
CA LEU A 203 -8.00 -9.80 9.02
C LEU A 203 -8.94 -10.99 8.84
N ARG A 204 -9.13 -11.76 9.91
CA ARG A 204 -10.09 -12.87 9.90
C ARG A 204 -11.51 -12.38 9.65
N ALA A 205 -11.95 -11.30 10.29
CA ALA A 205 -13.27 -10.72 10.08
C ALA A 205 -13.46 -10.20 8.64
N ILE A 206 -12.43 -9.58 8.03
CA ILE A 206 -12.42 -9.15 6.63
C ILE A 206 -12.55 -10.36 5.71
N ILE A 207 -11.80 -11.43 5.98
CA ILE A 207 -11.88 -12.67 5.20
C ILE A 207 -13.25 -13.34 5.34
N GLU A 208 -13.85 -13.34 6.53
CA GLU A 208 -15.14 -13.98 6.82
C GLU A 208 -16.35 -13.16 6.36
N ARG A 209 -16.29 -11.82 6.47
CA ARG A 209 -17.40 -10.90 6.17
C ARG A 209 -17.28 -10.24 4.80
N GLY A 210 -16.10 -10.23 4.21
CA GLY A 210 -15.81 -9.58 2.93
C GLY A 210 -15.59 -8.07 3.00
N GLU A 211 -15.82 -7.42 4.15
CA GLU A 211 -15.71 -5.96 4.31
C GLU A 211 -15.34 -5.55 5.74
N GLU A 212 -14.79 -4.34 5.87
CA GLU A 212 -14.51 -3.65 7.14
C GLU A 212 -14.65 -2.13 6.95
N VAL A 213 -15.15 -1.43 7.97
CA VAL A 213 -15.31 0.03 7.96
C VAL A 213 -14.39 0.65 9.01
N SER A 214 -13.48 1.53 8.58
CA SER A 214 -12.55 2.25 9.45
C SER A 214 -12.19 3.62 8.85
N PRO A 215 -11.92 4.65 9.67
CA PRO A 215 -11.35 5.90 9.18
C PRO A 215 -9.94 5.70 8.63
N ILE A 216 -9.73 6.07 7.36
CA ILE A 216 -8.43 5.97 6.69
C ILE A 216 -7.47 7.05 7.23
N GLN A 217 -6.37 6.58 7.82
CA GLN A 217 -5.24 7.37 8.29
C GLN A 217 -4.22 7.48 7.16
N THR A 218 -3.89 8.72 6.77
CA THR A 218 -2.99 9.01 5.64
C THR A 218 -1.52 9.07 6.04
N SER A 219 -1.22 9.16 7.34
CA SER A 219 0.14 9.17 7.90
C SER A 219 0.10 8.69 9.35
N PHE A 220 1.03 7.82 9.73
CA PHE A 220 1.26 7.43 11.13
C PHE A 220 2.64 6.79 11.30
N PRO A 221 3.28 6.94 12.47
CA PRO A 221 4.59 6.34 12.70
C PRO A 221 4.50 4.81 12.82
N ALA A 222 5.61 4.09 12.58
CA ALA A 222 5.65 2.63 12.67
C ALA A 222 5.20 2.09 14.05
N GLU A 223 5.50 2.83 15.12
CA GLU A 223 5.01 2.65 16.50
C GLU A 223 3.48 2.49 16.56
N GLY A 224 2.79 3.25 15.72
CA GLY A 224 1.34 3.35 15.69
C GLY A 224 0.67 2.20 14.92
N LEU A 225 1.43 1.31 14.25
CA LEU A 225 0.87 0.21 13.45
C LEU A 225 -0.04 -0.71 14.27
N LEU A 226 0.24 -0.86 15.57
CA LEU A 226 -0.59 -1.66 16.48
C LEU A 226 -1.99 -1.09 16.69
N ARG A 227 -2.23 0.20 16.37
CA ARG A 227 -3.57 0.78 16.42
C ARG A 227 -4.40 0.25 15.26
N GLN A 228 -5.62 -0.16 15.58
CA GLN A 228 -6.50 -0.83 14.63
C GLN A 228 -6.74 -0.01 13.35
N ASP A 229 -7.06 1.28 13.48
CA ASP A 229 -7.34 2.14 12.32
C ASP A 229 -6.10 2.30 11.44
N ASN A 230 -4.90 2.34 12.04
CA ASN A 230 -3.64 2.40 11.31
C ASN A 230 -3.38 1.10 10.54
N PHE A 231 -3.63 -0.04 11.17
CA PHE A 231 -3.50 -1.34 10.52
C PHE A 231 -4.47 -1.50 9.34
N VAL A 232 -5.75 -1.15 9.51
CA VAL A 232 -6.73 -1.18 8.41
C VAL A 232 -6.36 -0.18 7.31
N SER A 233 -5.88 1.00 7.68
CA SER A 233 -5.38 1.98 6.71
C SER A 233 -4.20 1.44 5.93
N LEU A 234 -3.25 0.76 6.58
CA LEU A 234 -2.14 0.14 5.87
C LEU A 234 -2.61 -0.91 4.86
N LEU A 235 -3.56 -1.77 5.25
CA LEU A 235 -4.17 -2.75 4.34
C LEU A 235 -4.84 -2.10 3.13
N TYR A 236 -5.38 -0.90 3.28
CA TYR A 236 -6.01 -0.16 2.20
C TYR A 236 -5.00 0.40 1.17
N TYR A 237 -3.76 0.68 1.60
CA TYR A 237 -2.69 1.19 0.73
C TYR A 237 -1.79 0.09 0.14
N LEU A 238 -2.02 -1.18 0.48
CA LEU A 238 -1.33 -2.35 -0.07
C LEU A 238 -2.07 -2.92 -1.28
#